data_AF-A0A7J8Y5W5-F1
#
_entry.id   AF-A0A7J8Y5W5-F1
#
_cell.length_a   1.000
_cell.length_b   1.000
_cell.length_c   1.000
_cell.angle_alpha   90.00
_cell.angle_beta   90.00
_cell.angle_gamma   90.00
#
_symmetry.space_group_name_H-M   'P 1'
#
loop_
_entity.id
_entity.type
_entity.pdbx_description
1 polymer ?
#
loop_
_entity_poly.entity_id
_entity_poly.type
_entity_poly.pdbx_seq_one_letter_code
_entity_poly.pdbx_strand_id
1 'polypeptide(L)'
;MFYLPPLVMSLYITGHLNTIFSAEHRKEIFRFIYCHQNEDGGWGLYVGGHNTMLCTALNYICLRLLGVGHDGDLNNACERARKWILDRGGVTAISSWGKIWLSVCLLSFSYHKTYSSQINI
;
A
#
# COMPACT_ATOMS: atom_id res chain seq x y z
N MET A 1 3.54 9.41 -4.99
CA MET A 1 2.76 9.28 -3.75
C MET A 1 3.52 8.42 -2.75
N PHE A 2 4.45 9.03 -2.01
CA PHE A 2 5.34 8.31 -1.09
C PHE A 2 5.08 8.60 0.39
N TYR A 3 4.45 9.72 0.77
CA TYR A 3 4.37 10.10 2.20
C TYR A 3 3.29 9.38 3.00
N LEU A 4 2.13 9.15 2.40
CA LEU A 4 0.98 8.56 3.08
C LEU A 4 1.21 7.08 3.47
N PRO A 5 1.77 6.21 2.60
CA PRO A 5 1.95 4.80 2.95
C PRO A 5 2.88 4.57 4.15
N PRO A 6 4.09 5.18 4.23
CA PRO A 6 4.95 5.16 5.41
C PRO A 6 4.25 5.55 6.71
N LEU A 7 3.41 6.59 6.69
CA LEU A 7 2.68 7.06 7.86
C LEU A 7 1.68 6.00 8.33
N VAL A 8 0.90 5.45 7.39
CA VAL A 8 -0.06 4.37 7.67
C VAL A 8 0.64 3.13 8.22
N MET A 9 1.77 2.74 7.62
CA MET A 9 2.60 1.62 8.09
C MET A 9 3.11 1.88 9.51
N SER A 10 3.62 3.07 9.80
CA SER A 10 4.15 3.42 11.12
C SER A 10 3.05 3.42 12.20
N LEU A 11 1.88 3.95 11.89
CA LEU A 11 0.73 3.94 12.80
C LEU A 11 0.15 2.54 13.00
N TYR A 12 0.22 1.69 11.98
CA TYR A 12 -0.12 0.27 12.10
C TYR A 12 0.83 -0.45 13.06
N ILE A 13 2.15 -0.31 12.86
CA ILE A 13 3.19 -0.97 13.66
C ILE A 13 3.11 -0.54 15.13
N THR A 14 2.85 0.74 15.38
CA THR A 14 2.75 1.27 16.75
C THR A 14 1.40 0.97 17.41
N GLY A 15 0.42 0.39 16.69
CA GLY A 15 -0.92 0.09 17.21
C GLY A 15 -1.85 1.31 17.34
N HIS A 16 -1.45 2.50 16.86
CA HIS A 16 -2.22 3.74 16.99
C HIS A 16 -3.10 4.06 15.78
N LEU A 17 -3.20 3.15 14.80
CA LEU A 17 -3.95 3.37 13.57
C LEU A 17 -5.42 3.77 13.82
N ASN A 18 -6.12 3.08 14.73
CA ASN A 18 -7.51 3.39 15.08
C ASN A 18 -7.65 4.64 15.97
N THR A 19 -6.59 5.03 16.67
CA THR A 19 -6.56 6.19 17.57
C THR A 19 -6.37 7.49 16.80
N ILE A 20 -5.53 7.47 15.75
CA ILE A 20 -5.19 8.66 14.96
C ILE A 20 -6.11 8.81 13.73
N PHE A 21 -6.45 7.72 13.06
CA PHE A 21 -7.33 7.76 11.90
C PHE A 21 -8.77 7.41 12.27
N SER A 22 -9.59 8.46 12.37
CA SER A 22 -11.04 8.36 12.38
C SER A 22 -11.57 7.74 11.07
N ALA A 23 -12.86 7.38 11.05
CA ALA A 23 -13.51 6.86 9.86
C ALA A 23 -13.41 7.83 8.67
N GLU A 24 -13.58 9.13 8.92
CA GLU A 24 -13.46 10.17 7.88
C GLU A 24 -12.04 10.28 7.34
N HIS A 25 -11.01 10.19 8.19
CA HIS A 25 -9.62 10.17 7.72
C HIS A 25 -9.37 8.98 6.78
N ARG A 26 -9.89 7.79 7.10
CA ARG A 26 -9.73 6.61 6.22
C ARG A 26 -10.44 6.79 4.88
N LYS A 27 -11.66 7.33 4.92
CA LYS A 27 -12.44 7.61 3.70
C LYS A 27 -11.68 8.56 2.77
N GLU A 28 -11.08 9.60 3.32
CA GLU A 28 -10.29 10.56 2.53
C GLU A 28 -8.95 9.98 2.06
N ILE A 29 -8.30 9.14 2.87
CA ILE A 29 -7.11 8.39 2.46
C ILE A 29 -7.42 7.48 1.25
N PHE A 30 -8.52 6.74 1.31
CA PHE A 30 -8.96 5.90 0.20
C PHE A 30 -9.28 6.73 -1.04
N ARG A 31 -10.07 7.80 -0.89
CA ARG A 31 -10.37 8.73 -1.99
C ARG A 31 -9.09 9.26 -2.63
N PHE A 32 -8.12 9.68 -1.82
CA PHE A 32 -6.84 10.17 -2.30
C PHE A 32 -6.05 9.11 -3.08
N ILE A 33 -5.93 7.88 -2.57
CA ILE A 33 -5.18 6.82 -3.25
C ILE A 33 -5.86 6.44 -4.57
N TYR A 34 -7.19 6.28 -4.57
CA TYR A 34 -7.94 5.87 -5.76
C TYR A 34 -7.95 6.95 -6.85
N CYS A 35 -8.13 8.22 -6.49
CA CYS A 35 -8.13 9.32 -7.47
C CYS A 35 -6.78 9.50 -8.20
N HIS A 36 -5.69 9.01 -7.60
CA HIS A 36 -4.35 9.18 -8.13
C HIS A 36 -3.72 7.89 -8.65
N GLN A 37 -4.50 6.80 -8.74
CA GLN A 37 -4.06 5.60 -9.41
C GLN A 37 -4.09 5.83 -10.92
N ASN A 38 -2.96 5.58 -11.58
CA ASN A 38 -2.89 5.71 -13.02
C ASN A 38 -3.71 4.61 -13.72
N GLU A 39 -4.04 4.81 -14.99
CA GLU A 39 -4.87 3.88 -15.78
C GLU A 39 -4.28 2.45 -15.77
N ASP A 40 -2.97 2.35 -15.93
CA ASP A 40 -2.19 1.10 -15.87
C ASP A 40 -2.19 0.41 -14.49
N GLY A 41 -2.81 1.00 -13.46
CA GLY A 41 -2.98 0.37 -12.14
C GLY A 41 -1.90 0.68 -11.10
N GLY A 42 -0.87 1.44 -11.46
CA GLY A 42 0.20 1.82 -10.53
C GLY A 42 0.09 3.26 -10.01
N TRP A 43 1.11 3.63 -9.21
CA TRP A 43 1.29 5.00 -8.73
C TRP A 43 2.72 5.49 -9.00
N GLY A 44 2.83 6.76 -9.38
CA GLY A 44 4.11 7.44 -9.54
C GLY A 44 4.63 8.11 -8.26
N LEU A 45 5.82 8.72 -8.33
CA LEU A 45 6.43 9.46 -7.22
C LEU A 45 5.67 10.74 -6.86
N TYR A 46 5.02 11.37 -7.84
CA TYR A 46 4.15 12.54 -7.69
C TYR A 46 2.83 12.31 -8.44
N VAL A 47 1.84 13.19 -8.25
CA VAL A 47 0.54 13.16 -8.95
C VAL A 47 0.77 13.19 -10.46
N GLY A 48 0.23 12.20 -11.20
CA GLY A 48 0.35 12.15 -12.67
C GLY A 48 1.74 11.75 -13.17
N GLY A 49 2.68 11.40 -12.29
CA GLY A 49 3.96 10.81 -12.70
C GLY A 49 3.80 9.35 -13.13
N HIS A 50 4.74 8.85 -13.92
CA HIS A 50 4.77 7.44 -14.35
C HIS A 50 4.84 6.47 -13.16
N ASN A 51 4.24 5.29 -13.33
CA ASN A 51 4.22 4.25 -12.31
C ASN A 51 5.64 3.84 -11.90
N THR A 52 5.85 3.75 -10.60
CA THR A 52 7.11 3.25 -10.03
C THR A 52 6.82 2.03 -9.18
N MET A 53 7.76 1.08 -9.15
CA MET A 53 7.63 -0.11 -8.30
C MET A 53 7.52 0.27 -6.82
N LEU A 54 8.31 1.26 -6.39
CA LEU A 54 8.28 1.78 -5.02
C LEU A 54 6.90 2.27 -4.62
N CYS A 55 6.35 3.26 -5.34
CA CYS A 55 5.06 3.82 -4.97
C CYS A 55 3.92 2.84 -5.17
N THR A 56 3.98 1.98 -6.19
CA THR A 56 2.91 1.00 -6.44
C THR A 56 2.85 -0.04 -5.34
N ALA A 57 3.99 -0.60 -4.93
CA ALA A 57 4.04 -1.56 -3.83
C ALA A 57 3.62 -0.93 -2.50
N LEU A 58 4.08 0.29 -2.19
CA LEU A 58 3.74 0.96 -0.93
C LEU A 58 2.26 1.32 -0.86
N ASN A 59 1.65 1.86 -1.92
CA ASN A 59 0.22 2.18 -1.94
C ASN A 59 -0.63 0.90 -1.89
N TYR A 60 -0.22 -0.18 -2.56
CA TYR A 60 -0.87 -1.48 -2.43
C TYR A 60 -0.88 -1.96 -0.97
N ILE A 61 0.27 -1.97 -0.30
CA ILE A 61 0.37 -2.40 1.11
C ILE A 61 -0.46 -1.49 2.01
N CYS A 62 -0.46 -0.18 1.77
CA CYS A 62 -1.26 0.79 2.50
C CYS A 62 -2.76 0.44 2.45
N LEU A 63 -3.29 0.15 1.26
CA LEU A 63 -4.69 -0.25 1.08
C LEU A 63 -5.01 -1.54 1.85
N ARG A 64 -4.11 -2.53 1.79
CA ARG A 64 -4.27 -3.80 2.55
C ARG A 64 -4.25 -3.58 4.06
N LEU A 65 -3.33 -2.74 4.56
CA LEU A 65 -3.21 -2.42 5.98
C LEU A 65 -4.42 -1.69 6.54
N LEU A 66 -5.06 -0.83 5.75
CA LEU A 66 -6.27 -0.11 6.15
C LEU A 66 -7.53 -0.98 6.15
N GLY A 67 -7.40 -2.25 5.76
CA GLY A 67 -8.49 -3.22 5.81
C GLY A 67 -9.34 -3.28 4.54
N VAL A 68 -8.82 -2.85 3.39
CA VAL A 68 -9.46 -3.15 2.10
C VAL A 68 -9.37 -4.67 1.89
N GLY A 69 -10.47 -5.35 2.22
CA GLY A 69 -10.70 -6.75 1.89
C GLY A 69 -11.02 -6.93 0.41
N HIS A 70 -11.08 -8.19 -0.03
CA HIS A 70 -11.33 -8.59 -1.42
C HIS A 70 -12.58 -7.89 -2.03
N ASP A 71 -13.57 -7.55 -1.20
CA ASP A 71 -14.87 -7.00 -1.61
C ASP A 71 -15.01 -5.47 -1.47
N GLY A 72 -13.99 -4.76 -0.98
CA GLY A 72 -14.05 -3.32 -0.66
C GLY A 72 -13.23 -2.42 -1.59
N ASP A 73 -12.69 -2.96 -2.67
CA ASP A 73 -11.72 -2.29 -3.52
C ASP A 73 -12.42 -1.50 -4.64
N LEU A 74 -12.33 -0.17 -4.61
CA LEU A 74 -12.93 0.67 -5.63
C LEU A 74 -12.21 0.45 -6.97
N ASN A 75 -12.94 0.03 -8.00
CA ASN A 75 -12.41 -0.23 -9.35
C ASN A 75 -11.27 -1.26 -9.40
N ASN A 76 -11.28 -2.25 -8.51
CA ASN A 76 -10.25 -3.31 -8.43
C ASN A 76 -8.83 -2.72 -8.38
N ALA A 77 -8.65 -1.60 -7.67
CA ALA A 77 -7.39 -0.88 -7.58
C ALA A 77 -6.24 -1.73 -7.04
N CYS A 78 -6.46 -2.50 -5.98
CA CYS A 78 -5.51 -3.48 -5.43
C CYS A 78 -5.18 -4.58 -6.42
N GLU A 79 -6.16 -5.11 -7.16
CA GLU A 79 -5.92 -6.16 -8.15
C GLU A 79 -5.10 -5.65 -9.33
N ARG A 80 -5.44 -4.46 -9.84
CA ARG A 80 -4.70 -3.77 -10.90
C ARG A 80 -3.27 -3.47 -10.48
N ALA A 81 -3.08 -2.98 -9.26
CA ALA A 81 -1.76 -2.74 -8.70
C ALA A 81 -0.95 -4.03 -8.57
N ARG A 82 -1.56 -5.10 -8.06
CA ARG A 82 -0.94 -6.41 -7.95
C ARG A 82 -0.53 -6.96 -9.32
N LYS A 83 -1.42 -6.88 -10.31
CA LYS A 83 -1.13 -7.27 -11.69
C LYS A 83 0.06 -6.48 -12.23
N TRP A 84 0.04 -5.15 -12.07
CA TRP A 84 1.12 -4.28 -12.54
C TRP A 84 2.49 -4.63 -11.92
N ILE A 85 2.52 -4.99 -10.63
CA ILE A 85 3.72 -5.44 -9.90
C ILE A 85 4.20 -6.79 -10.44
N LEU A 86 3.31 -7.78 -10.56
CA LEU A 86 3.65 -9.13 -11.00
C LEU A 86 4.14 -9.15 -12.46
N ASP A 87 3.50 -8.40 -13.34
CA ASP A 87 3.88 -8.27 -14.75
C ASP A 87 5.31 -7.68 -14.94
N ARG A 88 5.89 -7.09 -13.89
CA ARG A 88 7.24 -6.50 -13.87
C ARG A 88 8.24 -7.27 -13.02
N GLY A 89 7.96 -8.53 -12.72
CA GLY A 89 8.88 -9.41 -11.98
C GLY A 89 8.81 -9.23 -10.45
N GLY A 90 7.72 -8.65 -9.95
CA GLY A 90 7.47 -8.48 -8.52
C GLY A 90 8.28 -7.34 -7.89
N VAL A 91 8.31 -7.34 -6.56
CA VAL A 91 8.99 -6.29 -5.77
C VAL A 91 10.51 -6.49 -5.63
N THR A 92 11.10 -7.47 -6.32
CA THR A 92 12.52 -7.83 -6.20
C THR A 92 13.46 -6.69 -6.63
N ALA A 93 13.08 -5.94 -7.66
CA ALA A 93 13.83 -4.80 -8.21
C ALA A 93 13.47 -3.45 -7.57
N ILE A 94 12.76 -3.43 -6.44
CA ILE A 94 12.41 -2.19 -5.75
C ILE A 94 13.66 -1.45 -5.24
N SER A 95 13.57 -0.11 -5.16
CA SER A 95 14.65 0.72 -4.63
C SER A 95 14.99 0.38 -3.17
N SER A 96 16.18 0.78 -2.71
CA SER A 96 16.65 0.56 -1.33
C SER A 96 15.66 1.05 -0.27
N TRP A 97 15.04 2.22 -0.49
CA TRP A 97 13.99 2.76 0.39
C TRP A 97 12.76 1.83 0.46
N GLY A 98 12.37 1.22 -0.65
CA GLY A 98 11.26 0.26 -0.67
C GLY A 98 11.59 -1.00 0.12
N LYS A 99 12.82 -1.50 0.00
CA LYS A 99 13.28 -2.67 0.78
C LYS A 99 13.21 -2.41 2.28
N ILE A 100 13.59 -1.21 2.74
CA ILE A 100 13.49 -0.84 4.16
C ILE A 100 12.05 -0.94 4.66
N TRP A 101 11.10 -0.31 3.97
CA TRP A 101 9.69 -0.36 4.38
C TRP A 101 9.09 -1.75 4.32
N LEU A 102 9.41 -2.53 3.29
CA LEU A 102 8.98 -3.92 3.17
C LEU A 102 9.50 -4.76 4.33
N SER A 103 10.78 -4.65 4.67
CA SER A 103 11.37 -5.35 5.81
C SER A 103 10.69 -4.97 7.13
N VAL A 104 10.47 -3.67 7.36
CA VAL A 104 9.80 -3.18 8.58
C VAL A 104 8.36 -3.71 8.69
N CYS A 105 7.61 -3.72 7.57
CA CYS A 105 6.27 -4.29 7.54
C CYS A 105 6.29 -5.80 7.82
N LEU A 106 7.11 -6.56 7.09
CA LEU A 106 7.21 -8.02 7.22
C LEU A 106 7.60 -8.45 8.64
N LEU A 107 8.53 -7.72 9.27
CA LEU A 107 8.90 -7.95 10.66
C LEU A 107 7.69 -7.76 11.59
N SER A 108 6.96 -6.64 11.46
CA SER A 108 5.76 -6.39 12.27
C SER A 108 4.70 -7.50 12.13
N PHE A 109 4.50 -8.04 10.92
CA PHE A 109 3.60 -9.18 10.71
C PHE A 109 4.11 -10.49 11.29
N SER A 110 5.42 -10.71 11.34
CA SER A 110 5.98 -11.86 12.03
C SER A 110 5.70 -11.80 13.53
N TYR A 111 5.64 -10.60 14.13
CA TYR A 111 5.25 -10.40 15.53
C TYR A 111 3.73 -10.53 15.74
N HIS A 112 2.92 -10.01 14.81
CA HIS A 112 1.47 -10.14 14.80
C HIS A 112 1.03 -11.28 13.85
N LYS A 113 1.10 -12.53 14.32
CA LYS A 113 0.82 -13.83 13.64
C LYS A 113 -0.48 -13.96 12.79
N THR A 114 -1.27 -12.91 12.58
CA THR A 114 -2.66 -12.99 12.11
C THR A 114 -2.88 -12.59 10.64
N TYR A 115 -1.91 -11.99 9.94
CA TYR A 115 -2.19 -11.34 8.63
C TYR A 115 -1.24 -11.70 7.46
N SER A 116 -0.41 -12.73 7.61
CA SER A 116 0.59 -13.13 6.59
C SER A 116 0.00 -13.44 5.20
N SER A 117 -1.28 -13.81 5.10
CA SER A 117 -1.95 -14.13 3.83
C SER A 117 -2.38 -12.90 3.02
N GLN A 118 -2.28 -11.68 3.56
CA GLN A 118 -2.78 -10.47 2.91
C GLN A 118 -1.74 -9.71 2.06
N ILE A 119 -0.44 -10.06 2.07
CA ILE A 119 0.61 -9.31 1.35
C ILE A 119 1.37 -10.20 0.36
N ASN A 120 0.69 -11.12 -0.32
CA ASN A 120 1.33 -11.91 -1.39
C ASN A 120 1.42 -11.09 -2.70
N ILE A 121 2.55 -10.38 -2.85
CA ILE A 121 3.01 -9.66 -4.07
C ILE A 121 4.47 -9.99 -4.38
#